data_AF-A0AAD8MIW8-F1
#
_entry.id   AF-A0AAD8MIW8-F1
#
_cell.length_a   1.000
_cell.length_b   1.000
_cell.length_c   1.000
_cell.angle_alpha   90.00
_cell.angle_beta   90.00
_cell.angle_gamma   90.00
#
_symmetry.space_group_name_H-M   'P 1'
#
loop_
_entity.id
_entity.type
_entity.pdbx_description
1 polymer ?
#
loop_
_entity_poly.entity_id
_entity_poly.type
_entity_poly.pdbx_seq_one_letter_code
_entity_poly.pdbx_strand_id
1 'polypeptide(L)'
;MVVAKLKSEKERIEASDLLSKIEVVVDDPNVEEEVDEFSPEGRFRLGGEEEMDYDRNPEFAEIIGSCLDDPQKARSKMEERLRRKRNKILHTKTGSPIPMKVVMNKFEFSNSYVWFEFYNTLLEKDVNLICDTIRSWHIVGRLGGCNSLNMQLSQSPMDKRPVYDAIQGANVTPTTFYNIGDLEIQDNVARIWVDIGTGEGLLLDVLVNALTQISSDFVGIKQVVFGGTQFENWRENLTTEDAGYSVHKV
;
A
#
# COMPACT_ATOMS: atom_id res chain seq x y z
N MET A 1 -34.28 -54.66 4.08
CA MET A 1 -32.86 -54.35 4.38
C MET A 1 -31.94 -54.67 3.19
N VAL A 2 -32.32 -54.25 1.97
CA VAL A 2 -31.55 -54.54 0.73
C VAL A 2 -31.30 -53.25 -0.08
N VAL A 3 -32.20 -52.27 0.00
CA VAL A 3 -32.09 -50.98 -0.71
C VAL A 3 -30.98 -50.07 -0.14
N ALA A 4 -30.68 -50.16 1.15
CA ALA A 4 -29.61 -49.37 1.78
C ALA A 4 -28.19 -49.86 1.40
N LYS A 5 -28.04 -51.14 1.02
CA LYS A 5 -26.75 -51.73 0.65
C LYS A 5 -26.34 -51.33 -0.77
N LEU A 6 -27.31 -51.22 -1.68
CA LEU A 6 -27.09 -50.85 -3.08
C LEU A 6 -26.65 -49.38 -3.28
N LYS A 7 -27.06 -48.45 -2.40
CA LYS A 7 -26.61 -47.04 -2.45
C LYS A 7 -25.14 -46.89 -2.02
N SER A 8 -24.74 -47.59 -0.96
CA SER A 8 -23.36 -47.58 -0.44
C SER A 8 -22.35 -48.22 -1.41
N GLU A 9 -22.79 -49.16 -2.24
CA GLU A 9 -21.94 -49.86 -3.20
C GLU A 9 -21.73 -49.03 -4.47
N LYS A 10 -22.74 -48.24 -4.88
CA LYS A 10 -22.66 -47.33 -6.03
C LYS A 10 -21.76 -46.11 -5.76
N GLU A 11 -21.80 -45.55 -4.56
CA GLU A 11 -20.93 -44.44 -4.13
C GLU A 11 -19.44 -44.88 -4.00
N ARG A 12 -19.18 -46.15 -3.68
CA ARG A 12 -17.81 -46.70 -3.63
C ARG A 12 -17.21 -46.95 -5.02
N ILE A 13 -18.04 -47.30 -6.01
CA ILE A 13 -17.59 -47.53 -7.39
C ILE A 13 -17.25 -46.20 -8.07
N GLU A 14 -18.04 -45.13 -7.84
CA GLU A 14 -17.72 -43.79 -8.38
C GLU A 14 -16.45 -43.16 -7.76
N ALA A 15 -16.18 -43.41 -6.48
CA ALA A 15 -14.94 -42.96 -5.83
C ALA A 15 -13.68 -43.72 -6.31
N SER A 16 -13.83 -45.01 -6.63
CA SER A 16 -12.75 -45.84 -7.18
C SER A 16 -12.37 -45.44 -8.61
N ASP A 17 -13.34 -45.02 -9.42
CA ASP A 17 -13.12 -44.62 -10.81
C ASP A 17 -12.44 -43.24 -10.91
N LEU A 18 -12.69 -42.36 -9.93
CA LEU A 18 -12.02 -41.05 -9.81
C LEU A 18 -10.57 -41.16 -9.32
N LEU A 19 -10.25 -42.11 -8.45
CA LEU A 19 -8.89 -42.35 -7.96
C LEU A 19 -7.97 -43.01 -9.02
N SER A 20 -8.54 -43.71 -10.00
CA SER A 20 -7.78 -44.31 -11.11
C SER A 20 -7.29 -43.31 -12.16
N LYS A 21 -7.72 -42.05 -12.10
CA LYS A 21 -7.35 -41.00 -13.07
C LYS A 21 -6.22 -40.08 -12.59
N ILE A 22 -5.61 -40.36 -11.43
CA ILE A 22 -4.62 -39.46 -10.81
C ILE A 22 -3.16 -39.93 -10.94
N GLU A 23 -2.87 -41.12 -11.44
CA GLU A 23 -1.48 -41.52 -11.69
C GLU A 23 -1.36 -42.25 -13.02
N VAL A 24 -0.96 -41.52 -14.07
CA VAL A 24 0.15 -41.85 -14.98
C VAL A 24 0.51 -40.56 -15.75
N VAL A 25 1.48 -39.81 -15.26
CA VAL A 25 2.31 -38.96 -16.14
C VAL A 25 3.67 -39.64 -16.16
N VAL A 26 4.01 -40.16 -17.34
CA VAL A 26 5.32 -40.76 -17.61
C VAL A 26 6.31 -39.62 -17.74
N ASP A 27 7.33 -39.57 -16.89
CA ASP A 27 8.49 -38.68 -17.06
C ASP A 27 9.18 -39.01 -18.38
N ASP A 28 9.02 -38.16 -19.39
CA ASP A 28 9.85 -38.13 -20.59
C ASP A 28 10.95 -37.08 -20.37
N PRO A 29 12.23 -37.46 -20.22
CA PRO A 29 13.28 -36.57 -19.74
C PRO A 29 13.84 -35.60 -20.81
N ASN A 30 13.11 -35.31 -21.89
CA ASN A 30 13.68 -34.57 -23.03
C ASN A 30 12.78 -33.50 -23.67
N VAL A 31 11.83 -32.93 -22.92
CA VAL A 31 11.09 -31.73 -23.34
C VAL A 31 11.61 -30.52 -22.59
N GLU A 32 12.29 -29.61 -23.28
CA GLU A 32 12.59 -28.28 -22.74
C GLU A 32 11.27 -27.49 -22.64
N GLU A 33 10.74 -27.31 -21.42
CA GLU A 33 9.55 -26.48 -21.20
C GLU A 33 9.92 -24.99 -21.31
N GLU A 34 9.33 -24.30 -22.30
CA GLU A 34 9.21 -22.85 -22.29
C GLU A 34 8.30 -22.44 -21.11
N VAL A 35 8.92 -21.85 -20.09
CA VAL A 35 8.23 -21.34 -18.89
C VAL A 35 7.39 -20.11 -19.24
N ASP A 36 6.07 -20.23 -19.09
CA ASP A 36 5.09 -19.18 -19.30
C ASP A 36 5.18 -18.12 -18.17
N GLU A 37 5.46 -16.86 -18.55
CA GLU A 37 5.79 -15.73 -17.67
C GLU A 37 4.65 -15.32 -16.72
N PHE A 38 3.46 -15.92 -16.88
CA PHE A 38 2.27 -15.67 -16.07
C PHE A 38 1.96 -16.76 -15.03
N SER A 39 2.78 -17.79 -14.90
CA SER A 39 2.61 -18.84 -13.90
C SER A 39 3.02 -18.37 -12.49
N PRO A 40 2.37 -18.86 -11.41
CA PRO A 40 2.71 -18.50 -10.02
C PRO A 40 4.18 -18.77 -9.68
N GLU A 41 4.77 -19.81 -10.28
CA GLU A 41 6.17 -20.21 -10.08
C GLU A 41 7.16 -19.28 -10.80
N GLY A 42 6.77 -18.61 -11.88
CA GLY A 42 7.60 -17.64 -12.61
C GLY A 42 7.79 -16.33 -11.84
N ARG A 43 6.78 -15.91 -11.06
CA ARG A 43 6.84 -14.69 -10.24
C ARG A 43 7.77 -14.80 -9.03
N PHE A 44 8.10 -16.01 -8.57
CA PHE A 44 8.99 -16.20 -7.42
C PHE A 44 10.48 -16.00 -7.74
N ARG A 45 10.89 -15.83 -9.01
CA ARG A 45 12.31 -15.72 -9.38
C ARG A 45 12.81 -14.32 -9.74
N LEU A 46 11.92 -13.31 -9.83
CA LEU A 46 12.30 -11.95 -10.31
C LEU A 46 12.15 -10.84 -9.27
N GLY A 47 11.88 -11.18 -8.01
CA GLY A 47 11.99 -10.27 -6.87
C GLY A 47 13.20 -10.63 -6.03
N GLY A 48 14.29 -9.88 -6.16
CA GLY A 48 15.40 -9.93 -5.21
C GLY A 48 14.95 -9.35 -3.86
N GLU A 49 14.18 -10.12 -3.11
CA GLU A 49 14.02 -9.92 -1.68
C GLU A 49 15.12 -10.73 -1.00
N GLU A 50 16.03 -10.04 -0.32
CA GLU A 50 16.77 -10.66 0.77
C GLU A 50 15.72 -11.11 1.80
N GLU A 51 15.23 -12.35 1.67
CA GLU A 51 14.62 -13.05 2.79
C GLU A 51 15.65 -12.99 3.92
N MET A 52 15.38 -12.12 4.90
CA MET A 52 16.15 -12.06 6.14
C MET A 52 15.85 -13.34 6.91
N ASP A 53 16.55 -14.41 6.53
CA ASP A 53 16.55 -15.70 7.19
C ASP A 53 17.10 -15.50 8.61
N TYR A 54 16.21 -15.22 9.56
CA TYR A 54 16.56 -14.90 10.95
C TYR A 54 17.32 -16.05 11.61
N ASP A 55 17.10 -17.29 11.18
CA ASP A 55 17.78 -18.49 11.66
C ASP A 55 19.20 -18.63 11.09
N ARG A 56 19.49 -17.98 9.93
CA ARG A 56 20.82 -17.95 9.30
C ARG A 56 21.55 -16.62 9.44
N ASN A 57 21.04 -15.67 10.22
CA ASN A 57 21.76 -14.43 10.42
C ASN A 57 22.91 -14.67 11.44
N PRO A 58 24.18 -14.69 11.00
CA PRO A 58 25.32 -14.95 11.89
C PRO A 58 25.40 -13.93 13.03
N GLU A 59 24.78 -12.76 12.86
CA GLU A 59 24.74 -11.67 13.82
C GLU A 59 23.72 -11.89 14.95
N PHE A 60 22.60 -12.59 14.70
CA PHE A 60 21.63 -12.99 15.73
C PHE A 60 22.10 -14.23 16.48
N ALA A 61 22.75 -15.17 15.79
CA ALA A 61 23.38 -16.33 16.39
C ALA A 61 24.47 -15.92 17.41
N GLU A 62 25.25 -14.86 17.14
CA GLU A 62 26.24 -14.32 18.08
C GLU A 62 25.58 -13.71 19.34
N ILE A 63 24.39 -13.11 19.22
CA ILE A 63 23.65 -12.53 20.35
C ILE A 63 23.11 -13.64 21.26
N ILE A 64 22.50 -14.69 20.70
CA ILE A 64 21.99 -15.81 21.49
C ILE A 64 23.14 -16.61 22.11
N GLY A 65 24.25 -16.81 21.39
CA GLY A 65 25.45 -17.44 21.92
C GLY A 65 26.10 -16.64 23.05
N SER A 66 26.24 -15.31 22.90
CA SER A 66 26.90 -14.47 23.92
C SER A 66 26.02 -14.12 25.13
N CYS A 67 24.69 -14.25 25.01
CA CYS A 67 23.77 -14.07 26.13
C CYS A 67 23.75 -15.28 27.08
N LEU A 68 24.20 -16.45 26.63
CA LEU A 68 24.40 -17.64 27.46
C LEU A 68 25.69 -17.57 28.30
N ASP A 69 26.72 -16.88 27.79
CA ASP A 69 28.04 -16.80 28.43
C ASP A 69 28.20 -15.61 29.40
N ASP A 70 27.73 -14.40 29.06
CA ASP A 70 27.82 -13.22 29.96
C ASP A 70 26.76 -12.13 29.67
N PRO A 71 25.70 -12.00 30.49
CA PRO A 71 24.58 -11.09 30.25
C PRO A 71 24.94 -9.60 30.33
N GLN A 72 26.05 -9.22 30.97
CA GLN A 72 26.46 -7.81 31.04
C GLN A 72 27.15 -7.34 29.75
N LYS A 73 27.89 -8.23 29.08
CA LYS A 73 28.57 -7.96 27.82
C LYS A 73 27.61 -7.88 26.62
N ALA A 74 26.53 -8.67 26.66
CA ALA A 74 25.43 -8.56 25.70
C ALA A 74 24.71 -7.20 25.81
N ARG A 75 24.49 -6.70 27.03
CA ARG A 75 23.86 -5.39 27.28
C ARG A 75 24.69 -4.23 26.75
N SER A 76 26.01 -4.23 27.00
CA SER A 76 26.90 -3.17 26.52
C SER A 76 27.04 -3.16 24.99
N LYS A 77 27.13 -4.33 24.35
CA LYS A 77 27.11 -4.45 22.87
C LYS A 77 25.78 -3.96 22.28
N MET A 78 24.65 -4.27 22.91
CA MET A 78 23.33 -3.80 22.46
C MET A 78 23.19 -2.27 22.62
N GLU A 79 23.68 -1.70 23.72
CA GLU A 79 23.68 -0.26 23.98
C GLU A 79 24.59 0.50 23.00
N GLU A 80 25.77 -0.03 22.71
CA GLU A 80 26.68 0.54 21.71
C GLU A 80 26.08 0.50 20.30
N ARG A 81 25.33 -0.57 19.97
CA ARG A 81 24.59 -0.67 18.69
C ARG A 81 23.41 0.29 18.62
N LEU A 82 22.64 0.45 19.69
CA LEU A 82 21.59 1.48 19.78
C LEU A 82 22.17 2.87 19.60
N ARG A 83 23.36 3.13 20.14
CA ARG A 83 24.08 4.41 19.99
C ARG A 83 24.61 4.64 18.58
N ARG A 84 25.16 3.62 17.91
CA ARG A 84 25.63 3.70 16.51
C ARG A 84 24.48 3.79 15.50
N LYS A 85 23.39 3.04 15.72
CA LYS A 85 22.19 3.09 14.87
C LYS A 85 21.25 4.24 15.23
N ARG A 86 21.52 5.01 16.29
CA ARG A 86 20.69 6.15 16.73
C ARG A 86 20.41 7.14 15.61
N ASN A 87 21.39 7.44 14.77
CA ASN A 87 21.23 8.36 13.62
C ASN A 87 20.49 7.73 12.43
N LYS A 88 20.42 6.40 12.35
CA LYS A 88 19.64 5.65 11.35
C LYS A 88 18.20 5.41 11.80
N ILE A 89 17.97 5.44 13.13
CA ILE A 89 16.66 5.29 13.78
C ILE A 89 15.96 6.65 13.95
N LEU A 90 16.72 7.73 14.15
CA LEU A 90 16.22 9.10 14.19
C LEU A 90 16.30 9.71 12.79
N HIS A 91 15.32 9.42 11.93
CA HIS A 91 15.04 10.34 10.83
C HIS A 91 14.78 11.72 11.45
N THR A 92 15.58 12.72 11.08
CA THR A 92 15.36 14.10 11.52
C THR A 92 14.00 14.54 10.97
N LYS A 93 12.98 14.62 11.82
CA LYS A 93 11.64 15.06 11.41
C LYS A 93 11.77 16.43 10.75
N THR A 94 11.52 16.45 9.45
CA THR A 94 11.59 17.69 8.63
C THR A 94 10.19 18.26 8.41
N GLY A 95 9.16 17.55 8.88
CA GLY A 95 7.78 18.00 8.91
C GLY A 95 7.51 19.16 9.87
N SER A 96 6.24 19.47 10.04
CA SER A 96 5.73 20.57 10.87
C SER A 96 5.05 20.05 12.13
N PRO A 97 5.29 20.67 13.30
CA PRO A 97 4.53 20.40 14.52
C PRO A 97 3.11 21.02 14.48
N ILE A 98 2.84 21.90 13.52
CA ILE A 98 1.53 22.53 13.35
C ILE A 98 0.64 21.56 12.57
N PRO A 99 -0.56 21.20 13.09
CA PRO A 99 -1.48 20.32 12.38
C PRO A 99 -1.86 20.87 11.00
N MET A 100 -1.85 19.99 10.00
CA MET A 100 -2.30 20.30 8.65
C MET A 100 -3.80 20.65 8.67
N LYS A 101 -4.17 21.77 8.04
CA LYS A 101 -5.58 22.16 7.89
C LYS A 101 -6.19 21.50 6.66
N VAL A 102 -7.41 20.97 6.78
CA VAL A 102 -8.17 20.42 5.65
C VAL A 102 -9.37 21.31 5.36
N VAL A 103 -9.59 21.67 4.10
CA VAL A 103 -10.72 22.49 3.65
C VAL A 103 -11.44 21.81 2.50
N MET A 104 -12.76 21.72 2.60
CA MET A 104 -13.63 21.29 1.50
C MET A 104 -14.25 22.53 0.86
N ASN A 105 -13.92 22.81 -0.40
CA ASN A 105 -14.41 23.97 -1.14
C ASN A 105 -15.05 23.55 -2.46
N LYS A 106 -16.38 23.35 -2.46
CA LYS A 106 -17.15 22.91 -3.65
C LYS A 106 -16.50 21.69 -4.33
N PHE A 107 -16.10 20.71 -3.52
CA PHE A 107 -15.48 19.48 -4.02
C PHE A 107 -16.52 18.58 -4.70
N GLU A 108 -16.14 18.03 -5.84
CA GLU A 108 -16.91 17.03 -6.59
C GLU A 108 -16.02 15.84 -6.92
N PHE A 109 -16.55 14.62 -6.80
CA PHE A 109 -15.75 13.40 -6.98
C PHE A 109 -15.26 13.18 -8.41
N SER A 110 -15.91 13.72 -9.44
CA SER A 110 -15.59 13.40 -10.84
C SER A 110 -14.67 14.42 -11.54
N ASN A 111 -14.49 15.60 -10.95
CA ASN A 111 -13.73 16.68 -11.58
C ASN A 111 -13.36 17.74 -10.54
N SER A 112 -12.26 17.55 -9.83
CA SER A 112 -11.81 18.53 -8.85
C SER A 112 -10.29 18.57 -8.77
N TYR A 113 -9.78 19.74 -8.42
CA TYR A 113 -8.40 19.86 -7.97
C TYR A 113 -8.31 19.59 -6.48
N VAL A 114 -7.20 18.97 -6.08
CA VAL A 114 -6.73 18.98 -4.69
C VAL A 114 -5.52 19.88 -4.65
N TRP A 115 -5.60 20.93 -3.83
CA TRP A 115 -4.58 21.95 -3.67
C TRP A 115 -3.78 21.71 -2.40
N PHE A 116 -2.49 22.01 -2.45
CA PHE A 116 -1.56 21.91 -1.34
C PHE A 116 -0.87 23.26 -1.15
N GLU A 117 -0.75 23.70 0.09
CA GLU A 117 0.14 24.79 0.48
C GLU A 117 1.16 24.26 1.48
N PHE A 118 2.43 24.46 1.19
CA PHE A 118 3.55 24.04 2.03
C PHE A 118 4.13 25.23 2.80
N TYR A 119 4.69 24.95 3.97
CA TYR A 119 5.39 25.99 4.76
C TYR A 119 6.69 26.45 4.09
N ASN A 120 7.35 25.56 3.35
CA ASN A 120 8.61 25.79 2.67
C ASN A 120 8.52 25.29 1.22
N THR A 121 9.41 25.76 0.36
CA THR A 121 9.60 25.18 -0.98
C THR A 121 9.99 23.71 -0.87
N LEU A 122 9.42 22.87 -1.74
CA LEU A 122 9.68 21.44 -1.73
C LEU A 122 11.08 21.11 -2.27
N LEU A 123 11.77 20.18 -1.60
CA LEU A 123 12.96 19.54 -2.14
C LEU A 123 12.55 18.39 -3.06
N GLU A 124 13.43 17.99 -3.98
CA GLU A 124 13.16 16.89 -4.93
C GLU A 124 12.71 15.60 -4.23
N LYS A 125 13.34 15.23 -3.11
CA LYS A 125 12.94 14.08 -2.29
C LYS A 125 11.51 14.19 -1.73
N ASP A 126 11.07 15.42 -1.41
CA ASP A 126 9.77 15.69 -0.82
C ASP A 126 8.69 15.58 -1.91
N VAL A 127 9.00 16.09 -3.11
CA VAL A 127 8.17 15.92 -4.30
C VAL A 127 7.98 14.45 -4.63
N ASN A 128 9.05 13.66 -4.65
CA ASN A 128 8.98 12.22 -4.92
C ASN A 128 8.11 11.50 -3.88
N LEU A 129 8.29 11.79 -2.59
CA LEU A 129 7.47 11.20 -1.52
C LEU A 129 5.98 11.52 -1.69
N ILE A 130 5.64 12.76 -2.03
CA ILE A 130 4.26 13.18 -2.27
C ILE A 130 3.70 12.46 -3.50
N CYS A 131 4.43 12.42 -4.62
CA CYS A 131 4.02 11.73 -5.84
C CYS A 131 3.79 10.24 -5.60
N ASP A 132 4.70 9.56 -4.91
CA ASP A 132 4.59 8.12 -4.59
C ASP A 132 3.40 7.83 -3.68
N THR A 133 3.12 8.72 -2.73
CA THR A 133 1.94 8.62 -1.85
C THR A 133 0.65 8.74 -2.65
N ILE A 134 0.55 9.75 -3.52
CA ILE A 134 -0.62 9.99 -4.35
C ILE A 134 -0.79 8.83 -5.36
N ARG A 135 0.30 8.34 -5.97
CA ARG A 135 0.28 7.18 -6.87
C ARG A 135 -0.26 5.95 -6.14
N SER A 136 0.23 5.68 -4.93
CA SER A 136 -0.23 4.56 -4.10
C SER A 136 -1.71 4.69 -3.75
N TRP A 137 -2.14 5.89 -3.37
CA TRP A 137 -3.56 6.19 -3.10
C TRP A 137 -4.45 5.94 -4.32
N HIS A 138 -4.03 6.39 -5.51
CA HIS A 138 -4.75 6.14 -6.75
C HIS A 138 -4.81 4.64 -7.10
N ILE A 139 -3.69 3.92 -7.00
CA ILE A 139 -3.65 2.47 -7.29
C ILE A 139 -4.60 1.70 -6.37
N VAL A 140 -4.50 1.90 -5.05
CA VAL A 140 -5.36 1.21 -4.07
C VAL A 140 -6.83 1.57 -4.31
N GLY A 141 -7.12 2.84 -4.60
CA GLY A 141 -8.48 3.29 -4.90
C GLY A 141 -9.05 2.70 -6.19
N ARG A 142 -8.23 2.60 -7.24
CA ARG A 142 -8.63 2.03 -8.53
C ARG A 142 -8.91 0.53 -8.45
N LEU A 143 -8.19 -0.17 -7.57
CA LEU A 143 -8.39 -1.59 -7.29
C LEU A 143 -9.56 -1.85 -6.31
N GLY A 144 -10.26 -0.81 -5.84
CA GLY A 144 -11.40 -0.93 -4.92
C GLY A 144 -11.00 -1.22 -3.47
N GLY A 145 -9.73 -1.03 -3.10
CA GLY A 145 -9.24 -1.25 -1.74
C GLY A 145 -9.86 -0.30 -0.70
N CYS A 146 -10.39 0.83 -1.16
CA CYS A 146 -11.08 1.82 -0.32
C CYS A 146 -12.60 1.72 -0.41
N ASN A 147 -13.16 0.53 -0.67
CA ASN A 147 -14.61 0.32 -0.68
C ASN A 147 -15.18 0.24 0.75
N SER A 148 -15.87 1.30 1.19
CA SER A 148 -16.49 1.35 2.53
C SER A 148 -17.56 0.28 2.74
N LEU A 149 -18.24 -0.14 1.68
CA LEU A 149 -19.27 -1.18 1.72
C LEU A 149 -18.70 -2.58 1.95
N ASN A 150 -17.39 -2.78 1.75
CA ASN A 150 -16.70 -4.06 1.97
C ASN A 150 -15.71 -4.02 3.17
N MET A 151 -15.87 -3.07 4.11
CA MET A 151 -15.05 -2.97 5.32
C MET A 151 -15.45 -3.97 6.41
N GLN A 152 -15.43 -5.27 6.11
CA GLN A 152 -15.96 -6.32 6.99
C GLN A 152 -15.31 -6.34 8.37
N LEU A 153 -13.98 -6.17 8.44
CA LEU A 153 -13.25 -6.19 9.71
C LEU A 153 -13.50 -4.92 10.54
N SER A 154 -13.49 -3.74 9.91
CA SER A 154 -13.73 -2.47 10.61
C SER A 154 -15.16 -2.32 11.11
N GLN A 155 -16.12 -3.01 10.46
CA GLN A 155 -17.52 -3.06 10.86
C GLN A 155 -17.82 -4.24 11.80
N SER A 156 -16.83 -5.12 12.06
CA SER A 156 -17.00 -6.26 12.95
C SER A 156 -16.89 -5.86 14.43
N PRO A 157 -17.63 -6.50 15.35
CA PRO A 157 -17.46 -6.28 16.78
C PRO A 157 -16.06 -6.68 17.26
N MET A 158 -15.44 -5.84 18.09
CA MET A 158 -14.07 -6.06 18.62
C MET A 158 -13.90 -7.38 19.39
N ASP A 159 -14.97 -7.89 20.00
CA ASP A 159 -14.93 -9.11 20.82
C ASP A 159 -15.01 -10.41 20.01
N LYS A 160 -15.13 -10.31 18.68
CA LYS A 160 -15.18 -11.47 17.79
C LYS A 160 -13.84 -11.68 17.10
N ARG A 161 -13.51 -12.96 16.86
CA ARG A 161 -12.38 -13.31 16.00
C ARG A 161 -12.57 -12.67 14.62
N PRO A 162 -11.54 -12.02 14.04
CA PRO A 162 -11.64 -11.45 12.71
C PRO A 162 -11.87 -12.57 11.69
N VAL A 163 -12.93 -12.41 10.89
CA VAL A 163 -13.31 -13.32 9.81
C VAL A 163 -13.65 -12.47 8.60
N TYR A 164 -13.27 -12.96 7.42
CA TYR A 164 -13.61 -12.34 6.14
C TYR A 164 -14.47 -13.32 5.34
N ASP A 165 -15.62 -12.87 4.87
CA ASP A 165 -16.53 -13.64 4.04
C ASP A 165 -16.31 -13.27 2.57
N ALA A 166 -15.81 -14.24 1.80
CA ALA A 166 -15.54 -14.09 0.38
C ALA A 166 -16.83 -13.96 -0.46
N ILE A 167 -17.93 -14.59 -0.06
CA ILE A 167 -19.22 -14.49 -0.76
C ILE A 167 -19.82 -13.11 -0.50
N GLN A 168 -19.77 -12.62 0.74
CA GLN A 168 -20.18 -11.25 1.04
C GLN A 168 -19.37 -10.25 0.22
N GLY A 169 -18.04 -10.37 0.20
CA GLY A 169 -17.17 -9.47 -0.56
C GLY A 169 -17.45 -9.47 -2.06
N ALA A 170 -17.71 -10.65 -2.65
CA ALA A 170 -18.04 -10.77 -4.07
C ALA A 170 -19.38 -10.12 -4.46
N ASN A 171 -20.30 -9.95 -3.51
CA ASN A 171 -21.62 -9.36 -3.74
C ASN A 171 -21.67 -7.83 -3.54
N VAL A 172 -20.58 -7.23 -3.06
CA VAL A 172 -20.51 -5.77 -2.87
C VAL A 172 -20.20 -5.08 -4.19
N THR A 173 -20.94 -4.01 -4.51
CA THR A 173 -20.63 -3.15 -5.66
C THR A 173 -19.22 -2.59 -5.54
N PRO A 174 -18.33 -2.81 -6.52
CA PRO A 174 -17.00 -2.23 -6.50
C PRO A 174 -17.04 -0.70 -6.52
N THR A 175 -16.16 -0.07 -5.76
CA THR A 175 -15.83 1.35 -5.92
C THR A 175 -14.57 1.47 -6.74
N THR A 176 -14.48 2.49 -7.59
CA THR A 176 -13.35 2.66 -8.50
C THR A 176 -12.95 4.12 -8.56
N PHE A 177 -11.66 4.38 -8.35
CA PHE A 177 -11.02 5.65 -8.70
C PHE A 177 -10.68 5.64 -10.20
N TYR A 178 -11.26 6.55 -10.98
CA TYR A 178 -11.10 6.54 -12.45
C TYR A 178 -9.75 7.07 -12.92
N ASN A 179 -9.45 8.36 -12.68
CA ASN A 179 -8.28 9.01 -13.26
C ASN A 179 -7.67 10.06 -12.32
N ILE A 180 -6.38 10.31 -12.51
CA ILE A 180 -5.62 11.34 -11.82
C ILE A 180 -4.70 12.05 -12.81
N GLY A 181 -4.46 13.34 -12.59
CA GLY A 181 -3.48 14.12 -13.35
C GLY A 181 -2.08 14.05 -12.74
N ASP A 182 -1.15 14.77 -13.37
CA ASP A 182 0.19 14.98 -12.82
C ASP A 182 0.16 16.00 -11.66
N LEU A 183 1.16 15.94 -10.79
CA LEU A 183 1.35 16.93 -9.73
C LEU A 183 2.00 18.18 -10.32
N GLU A 184 1.29 19.30 -10.30
CA GLU A 184 1.78 20.60 -10.74
C GLU A 184 2.20 21.43 -9.52
N ILE A 185 3.37 22.05 -9.57
CA ILE A 185 3.95 22.81 -8.45
C ILE A 185 4.31 24.22 -8.93
N GLN A 186 3.93 25.24 -8.15
CA GLN A 186 4.36 26.63 -8.27
C GLN A 186 4.88 27.10 -6.91
N ASP A 187 6.20 27.29 -6.78
CA ASP A 187 6.87 27.68 -5.53
C ASP A 187 6.53 26.76 -4.33
N ASN A 188 5.65 27.21 -3.43
CA ASN A 188 5.20 26.49 -2.23
C ASN A 188 3.73 26.03 -2.34
N VAL A 189 3.13 26.11 -3.52
CA VAL A 189 1.78 25.66 -3.81
C VAL A 189 1.84 24.53 -4.82
N ALA A 190 1.02 23.51 -4.64
CA ALA A 190 0.84 22.47 -5.64
C ALA A 190 -0.64 22.15 -5.88
N ARG A 191 -0.93 21.54 -7.02
CA ARG A 191 -2.26 21.00 -7.31
C ARG A 191 -2.16 19.68 -8.05
N ILE A 192 -3.21 18.90 -7.91
CA ILE A 192 -3.43 17.70 -8.72
C ILE A 192 -4.89 17.58 -9.09
N TRP A 193 -5.17 17.25 -10.34
CA TRP A 193 -6.52 16.99 -10.82
C TRP A 193 -6.94 15.55 -10.48
N VAL A 194 -8.17 15.36 -10.02
CA VAL A 194 -8.73 14.04 -9.70
C VAL A 194 -10.10 13.85 -10.32
N ASP A 195 -10.34 12.62 -10.81
CA ASP A 195 -11.63 12.02 -11.13
C ASP A 195 -11.74 10.70 -10.38
N ILE A 196 -12.23 10.81 -9.15
CA ILE A 196 -12.52 9.66 -8.29
C ILE A 196 -13.75 8.91 -8.80
N GLY A 197 -14.72 9.60 -9.39
CA GLY A 197 -15.91 8.98 -9.98
C GLY A 197 -16.95 8.53 -8.95
N THR A 198 -16.61 7.57 -8.10
CA THR A 198 -17.50 7.11 -7.04
C THR A 198 -17.44 8.03 -5.81
N GLY A 199 -18.59 8.32 -5.21
CA GLY A 199 -18.70 9.12 -3.98
C GLY A 199 -18.27 8.36 -2.73
N GLU A 200 -17.02 7.89 -2.71
CA GLU A 200 -16.46 7.07 -1.64
C GLU A 200 -15.61 7.92 -0.69
N GLY A 201 -16.14 8.16 0.51
CA GLY A 201 -15.49 9.00 1.53
C GLY A 201 -14.21 8.38 2.09
N LEU A 202 -14.12 7.05 2.15
CA LEU A 202 -12.95 6.35 2.68
C LEU A 202 -11.68 6.68 1.88
N LEU A 203 -11.80 6.93 0.58
CA LEU A 203 -10.67 7.39 -0.25
C LEU A 203 -10.08 8.70 0.26
N LEU A 204 -10.93 9.66 0.61
CA LEU A 204 -10.50 10.96 1.11
C LEU A 204 -9.88 10.82 2.50
N ASP A 205 -10.49 10.02 3.38
CA ASP A 205 -9.97 9.79 4.73
C ASP A 205 -8.58 9.15 4.70
N VAL A 206 -8.37 8.12 3.85
CA VAL A 206 -7.07 7.47 3.68
C VAL A 206 -6.01 8.47 3.22
N LEU A 207 -6.32 9.30 2.21
CA LEU A 207 -5.40 10.32 1.73
C LEU A 207 -5.09 11.36 2.81
N VAL A 208 -6.11 11.92 3.48
CA VAL A 208 -5.93 12.92 4.53
C VAL A 208 -5.09 12.39 5.68
N ASN A 209 -5.32 11.14 6.10
CA ASN A 209 -4.53 10.50 7.15
C ASN A 209 -3.05 10.33 6.73
N ALA A 210 -2.80 9.86 5.50
CA ALA A 210 -1.45 9.74 4.97
C ALA A 210 -0.74 11.10 4.89
N LEU A 211 -1.41 12.12 4.37
CA LEU A 211 -0.88 13.48 4.28
C LEU A 211 -0.63 14.11 5.66
N THR A 212 -1.48 13.81 6.65
CA THR A 212 -1.26 14.26 8.04
C THR A 212 0.02 13.68 8.62
N GLN A 213 0.32 12.41 8.34
CA GLN A 213 1.57 11.78 8.77
C GLN A 213 2.78 12.34 8.02
N ILE A 214 2.66 12.53 6.70
CA ILE A 214 3.69 13.19 5.90
C ILE A 214 3.97 14.60 6.43
N SER A 215 2.90 15.33 6.77
CA SER A 215 2.99 16.68 7.32
C SER A 215 3.79 16.73 8.61
N SER A 216 3.58 15.78 9.51
CA SER A 216 4.19 15.81 10.84
C SER A 216 5.65 15.35 10.84
N ASP A 217 6.00 14.39 9.98
CA ASP A 217 7.31 13.73 10.03
C ASP A 217 8.27 14.15 8.92
N PHE A 218 7.77 14.47 7.73
CA PHE A 218 8.60 14.59 6.53
C PHE A 218 8.54 15.97 5.89
N VAL A 219 7.36 16.46 5.52
CA VAL A 219 7.18 17.66 4.70
C VAL A 219 6.11 18.53 5.31
N GLY A 220 6.41 19.72 5.82
CA GLY A 220 5.39 20.56 6.47
C GLY A 220 4.30 21.06 5.51
N ILE A 221 3.11 20.46 5.58
CA ILE A 221 1.92 20.88 4.82
C ILE A 221 1.10 21.83 5.70
N LYS A 222 0.87 23.06 5.22
CA LYS A 222 0.06 24.05 5.92
C LYS A 222 -1.42 23.77 5.76
N GLN A 223 -1.87 23.56 4.52
CA GLN A 223 -3.25 23.19 4.25
C GLN A 223 -3.41 22.37 2.97
N VAL A 224 -4.46 21.55 2.96
CA VAL A 224 -4.95 20.83 1.79
C VAL A 224 -6.39 21.28 1.53
N VAL A 225 -6.66 21.68 0.30
CA VAL A 225 -7.99 22.15 -0.12
C VAL A 225 -8.53 21.27 -1.22
N PHE A 226 -9.66 20.62 -0.96
CA PHE A 226 -10.38 19.81 -1.94
C PHE A 226 -11.38 20.67 -2.70
N GLY A 227 -11.26 20.72 -4.01
CA GLY A 227 -12.09 21.52 -4.91
C GLY A 227 -11.64 22.98 -5.04
N GLY A 228 -12.49 23.79 -5.68
CA GLY A 228 -12.20 25.18 -5.99
C GLY A 228 -11.40 25.37 -7.28
N THR A 229 -11.58 26.53 -7.91
CA THR A 229 -10.97 26.87 -9.21
C THR A 229 -9.78 27.80 -9.09
N GLN A 230 -9.53 28.37 -7.91
CA GLN A 230 -8.45 29.31 -7.62
C GLN A 230 -7.96 29.07 -6.20
N PHE A 231 -6.65 29.21 -5.99
CA PHE A 231 -6.04 28.98 -4.69
C PHE A 231 -4.79 29.84 -4.50
N GLU A 232 -4.73 30.56 -3.37
CA GLU A 232 -3.62 31.42 -2.96
C GLU A 232 -3.08 32.28 -4.13
N ASN A 233 -1.79 32.16 -4.43
CA ASN A 233 -1.08 32.93 -5.45
C ASN A 233 -0.95 32.18 -6.80
N TRP A 234 -1.69 31.08 -7.00
CA TRP A 234 -1.60 30.26 -8.20
C TRP A 234 -1.87 31.06 -9.47
N ARG A 235 -1.02 30.91 -10.49
CA ARG A 235 -1.19 31.58 -11.79
C ARG A 235 -1.39 30.56 -12.89
N GLU A 236 -2.56 30.56 -13.51
CA GLU A 236 -2.92 29.60 -14.58
C GLU A 236 -2.09 29.74 -15.86
N ASN A 237 -1.43 30.87 -16.07
CA ASN A 237 -0.63 31.15 -17.26
C ASN A 237 0.86 30.77 -17.11
N LEU A 238 1.29 30.33 -15.93
CA LEU A 238 2.66 29.85 -15.70
C LEU A 238 2.78 28.41 -16.21
N THR A 239 3.63 28.20 -17.21
CA THR A 239 3.84 26.89 -17.85
C THR A 239 5.32 26.53 -18.06
N THR A 240 6.24 27.38 -17.61
CA THR A 240 7.69 27.24 -17.87
C THR A 240 8.49 27.09 -16.58
N GLU A 241 9.48 26.19 -16.57
CA GLU A 241 10.34 25.88 -15.42
C GLU A 241 11.10 27.08 -14.87
N ASP A 242 11.59 27.96 -15.74
CA ASP A 242 12.31 29.20 -15.36
C ASP A 242 11.46 30.16 -14.51
N ALA A 243 10.14 29.96 -14.48
CA ALA A 243 9.20 30.77 -13.72
C ALA A 243 8.72 30.08 -12.42
N GLY A 244 9.41 29.02 -11.96
CA GLY A 244 9.10 28.31 -10.72
C GLY A 244 7.97 27.28 -10.85
N TYR A 245 7.61 26.89 -12.08
CA TYR A 245 6.60 25.89 -12.37
C TYR A 245 7.25 24.52 -12.67
N SER A 246 6.77 23.44 -12.06
CA SER A 246 7.22 22.09 -12.42
C SER A 246 6.08 21.10 -12.41
N VAL A 247 6.21 20.05 -13.23
CA VAL A 247 5.19 18.98 -13.37
C VAL A 247 5.84 17.65 -13.13
N HIS A 248 5.25 16.86 -12.23
CA HIS A 248 5.77 15.57 -11.80
C HIS A 248 4.73 14.49 -12.01
N LYS A 249 5.14 13.40 -12.67
CA LYS A 249 4.22 12.31 -12.99
C LYS A 249 3.81 11.54 -11.75
N VAL A 250 2.52 11.24 -11.68
CA VAL A 250 1.90 10.38 -10.67
C VAL A 250 1.47 9.08 -11.31
#